data_AF-A0A9W8B095-F1
#
_entry.id   AF-A0A9W8B095-F1
#
_cell.length_a   1.000
_cell.length_b   1.000
_cell.length_c   1.000
_cell.angle_alpha   90.00
_cell.angle_beta   90.00
_cell.angle_gamma   90.00
#
_symmetry.space_group_name_H-M   'P 1'
#
loop_
_entity.id
_entity.type
_entity.pdbx_description
1 polymer ?
#
loop_
_entity_poly.entity_id
_entity_poly.type
_entity_poly.pdbx_seq_one_letter_code
_entity_poly.pdbx_strand_id
1 'polypeptide(L)' 'MRNLKRFVTRVIPPTKFVPKKDQIKKWNIVRGDKVMIISGKDKGETGTVIEVLRKINSVKISGKNM' A
#
# COMPACT_ATOMS: atom_id res chain seq x y z
N MET A 1 -29.52 -31.02 14.69
CA MET A 1 -28.90 -30.70 13.39
C MET A 1 -27.69 -29.81 13.62
N ARG A 2 -26.55 -30.10 12.98
CA ARG A 2 -25.23 -29.52 13.26
C ARG A 2 -25.20 -28.02 12.92
N ASN A 3 -24.92 -27.18 13.92
CA ASN A 3 -24.60 -25.76 13.74
C ASN A 3 -23.37 -25.63 12.83
N LEU A 4 -23.57 -25.07 11.65
CA LEU A 4 -22.49 -24.82 10.70
C LEU A 4 -21.62 -23.69 11.25
N LYS A 5 -20.49 -24.13 11.82
CA LYS A 5 -19.30 -23.39 12.21
C LYS A 5 -19.30 -21.91 11.81
N ARG A 6 -19.34 -21.06 12.84
CA ARG A 6 -18.74 -19.72 12.89
C ARG A 6 -17.27 -19.81 12.44
N PHE A 7 -17.01 -19.79 11.14
CA PHE A 7 -15.66 -19.61 10.62
C PHE A 7 -15.32 -18.12 10.68
N VAL A 8 -14.60 -17.76 11.76
CA VAL A 8 -13.57 -16.71 11.87
C VAL A 8 -13.48 -15.73 10.67
N THR A 9 -14.32 -14.69 10.64
CA THR A 9 -14.17 -13.57 9.70
C THR A 9 -13.36 -12.39 10.26
N ARG A 10 -12.83 -12.50 11.49
CA ARG A 10 -12.18 -11.39 12.21
C ARG A 10 -10.76 -11.02 11.73
N VAL A 11 -10.17 -11.71 10.75
CA VAL A 11 -8.72 -11.56 10.46
C VAL A 11 -8.37 -11.43 8.98
N ILE A 12 -9.33 -11.25 8.06
CA ILE A 12 -8.97 -10.86 6.70
C ILE A 12 -9.01 -9.33 6.68
N PRO A 13 -7.86 -8.62 6.71
CA PRO A 13 -7.88 -7.17 6.58
C PRO A 13 -8.59 -6.84 5.26
N PRO A 14 -9.46 -5.82 5.23
CA PRO A 14 -10.08 -5.42 3.98
C PRO A 14 -8.95 -5.15 3.00
N THR A 15 -8.95 -5.90 1.89
CA THR A 15 -7.99 -5.68 0.82
C THR A 15 -8.04 -4.19 0.47
N LYS A 16 -6.90 -3.51 0.44
CA LYS A 16 -6.80 -2.07 0.13
C LYS A 16 -7.24 -1.79 -1.31
N PHE A 17 -8.52 -1.92 -1.60
CA PHE A 17 -9.11 -1.63 -2.89
C PHE A 17 -9.38 -0.13 -2.98
N VAL A 18 -8.80 0.52 -4.00
CA VAL A 18 -9.11 1.92 -4.31
C VAL A 18 -10.02 1.95 -5.55
N PRO A 19 -11.25 2.49 -5.45
CA PRO A 19 -12.13 2.65 -6.59
C PRO A 19 -11.45 3.43 -7.73
N LYS A 20 -11.78 3.10 -8.98
CA LYS A 20 -11.14 3.71 -10.16
C LYS A 20 -11.24 5.24 -10.18
N LYS A 21 -12.31 5.81 -9.60
CA LYS A 21 -12.50 7.28 -9.47
C LYS A 21 -11.46 7.96 -8.55
N ASP A 22 -10.96 7.24 -7.55
CA ASP A 22 -10.05 7.74 -6.51
C ASP A 22 -8.59 7.35 -6.80
N GLN A 23 -8.34 6.62 -7.88
CA GLN A 23 -6.98 6.32 -8.33
C GLN A 23 -6.31 7.59 -8.83
N ILE A 24 -5.06 7.79 -8.43
CA ILE A 24 -4.25 8.92 -8.88
C ILE A 24 -4.06 8.79 -10.39
N LYS A 25 -4.61 9.75 -11.15
CA LYS A 25 -4.60 9.74 -12.63
C LYS A 25 -3.21 10.05 -13.21
N LYS A 26 -2.49 10.99 -12.58
CA LYS A 26 -1.15 11.44 -13.01
C LYS A 26 -0.19 11.26 -11.84
N TRP A 27 0.81 10.41 -12.05
CA TRP A 27 1.86 10.13 -11.08
C TRP A 27 3.11 10.91 -11.44
N ASN A 28 3.63 11.68 -10.48
CA ASN A 28 4.93 12.33 -10.61
C ASN A 28 6.08 11.47 -10.07
N ILE A 29 5.74 10.36 -9.40
CA ILE A 29 6.70 9.41 -8.81
C ILE A 29 6.70 8.15 -9.66
N VAL A 30 7.88 7.73 -10.11
CA VAL A 30 8.10 6.54 -10.92
C VAL A 30 9.17 5.64 -10.30
N ARG A 31 9.33 4.43 -10.84
CA ARG A 31 10.37 3.50 -10.41
C ARG A 31 11.74 4.10 -10.68
N GLY A 32 12.63 4.03 -9.69
CA GLY A 32 13.98 4.58 -9.75
C GLY A 32 14.14 5.94 -9.07
N ASP A 33 13.04 6.63 -8.74
CA ASP A 33 13.12 7.93 -8.07
C ASP A 33 13.67 7.81 -6.65
N LYS A 34 14.53 8.76 -6.25
CA LYS A 34 14.94 8.92 -4.86
C LYS A 34 13.94 9.84 -4.15
N VAL A 35 13.30 9.33 -3.10
CA VAL A 35 12.23 10.01 -2.37
C VAL A 35 12.51 10.01 -0.86
N MET A 36 11.86 10.92 -0.13
CA MET A 36 11.90 11.02 1.33
C MET A 36 10.51 10.79 1.92
N ILE A 37 10.44 10.08 3.03
CA ILE A 37 9.19 9.87 3.78
C ILE A 37 8.93 11.11 4.65
N ILE A 38 7.80 11.79 4.42
CA ILE A 38 7.46 13.04 5.13
C ILE A 38 6.64 12.83 6.42
N SER A 39 6.07 11.64 6.61
CA SER A 39 5.15 11.33 7.71
C SER A 39 5.09 9.84 8.04
N GLY A 40 4.69 9.49 9.26
CA GLY A 40 4.55 8.10 9.71
C GLY A 40 5.77 7.60 10.49
N LYS A 41 5.82 6.27 10.70
CA LYS A 41 6.85 5.60 11.51
C LYS A 41 8.27 5.89 11.01
N ASP A 42 8.44 5.88 9.69
CA ASP A 42 9.74 5.99 9.03
C ASP A 42 9.99 7.42 8.50
N LYS A 43 9.40 8.44 9.14
CA LYS A 43 9.54 9.85 8.73
C LYS A 43 11.01 10.30 8.76
N GLY A 44 11.41 11.04 7.73
CA GLY A 44 12.76 11.60 7.56
C GLY A 44 13.71 10.67 6.81
N GLU A 45 13.34 9.41 6.63
CA GLU A 45 14.15 8.47 5.89
C GLU A 45 14.02 8.67 4.37
N THR A 46 15.06 8.29 3.65
CA THR A 46 15.12 8.35 2.18
C THR A 46 15.34 6.97 1.57
N GLY A 47 14.91 6.80 0.33
CA GLY A 47 15.17 5.57 -0.42
C GLY A 47 14.75 5.67 -1.88
N THR A 48 14.98 4.59 -2.63
CA THR A 48 14.67 4.51 -4.06
C THR A 48 13.36 3.78 -4.28
N VAL A 49 12.48 4.29 -5.14
CA VAL A 49 11.24 3.63 -5.48
C VAL A 49 11.50 2.36 -6.30
N ILE A 50 11.08 1.21 -5.79
CA ILE A 50 11.24 -0.10 -6.46
C ILE A 50 9.99 -0.51 -7.24
N GLU A 51 8.79 -0.09 -6.78
CA GLU A 51 7.51 -0.46 -7.38
C GLU A 51 6.44 0.59 -7.10
N VAL A 52 5.59 0.88 -8.09
CA VAL A 52 4.45 1.79 -7.97
C VAL A 52 3.15 1.01 -8.16
N LEU A 53 2.42 0.79 -7.07
CA LEU A 53 1.15 0.07 -7.03
C LEU A 53 -0.03 1.03 -7.29
N ARG A 54 -0.21 1.40 -8.56
CA ARG A 54 -1.20 2.41 -8.99
C ARG A 54 -2.65 2.06 -8.63
N LYS A 55 -3.01 0.78 -8.63
CA LYS A 55 -4.37 0.32 -8.30
C LYS A 55 -4.79 0.64 -6.87
N ILE A 56 -3.82 0.87 -5.98
CA ILE A 56 -4.04 1.10 -4.54
C ILE A 56 -3.36 2.38 -4.04
N ASN A 57 -2.91 3.25 -4.95
CA ASN A 57 -2.19 4.48 -4.64
C ASN A 57 -1.02 4.29 -3.65
N SER A 58 -0.23 3.23 -3.81
CA SER A 58 0.89 2.91 -2.91
C SER A 58 2.20 2.76 -3.68
N VAL A 59 3.32 2.98 -2.99
CA VAL A 59 4.67 2.85 -3.54
C VAL A 59 5.52 2.02 -2.57
N LYS A 60 6.39 1.15 -3.10
CA LYS A 60 7.40 0.45 -2.32
C LYS A 60 8.76 1.11 -2.52
N ILE A 61 9.50 1.23 -1.43
CA ILE A 61 10.80 1.90 -1.40
C ILE A 61 11.86 0.85 -1.02
N SER A 62 13.04 0.90 -1.64
CA SER A 62 14.14 -0.04 -1.41
C SER A 62 14.55 -0.06 0.06
N GLY A 63 14.65 -1.25 0.65
CA GLY A 63 15.04 -1.41 2.06
C GLY A 63 14.00 -0.88 3.05
N LYS A 64 12.79 -0.57 2.58
CA LYS A 64 11.69 -0.03 3.37
C LYS A 64 10.38 -0.75 3.03
N ASN A 65 9.57 -0.96 4.06
CA ASN A 65 8.27 -1.62 4.10
C ASN A 65 8.26 -3.16 3.91
N MET A 66 7.98 -3.85 5.03
CA MET A 66 7.14 -5.05 5.13
C MET A 66 5.87 -4.65 5.88
#